data_AF-S9UQC5-F1
#
_entry.id   AF-S9UQC5-F1
#
_cell.length_a   1.000
_cell.length_b   1.000
_cell.length_c   1.000
_cell.angle_alpha   90.00
_cell.angle_beta   90.00
_cell.angle_gamma   90.00
#
_symmetry.space_group_name_H-M   'P 1'
#
loop_
_entity.id
_entity.type
_entity.pdbx_description
1 polymer ?
#
loop_
_entity_poly.entity_id
_entity_poly.type
_entity_poly.pdbx_seq_one_letter_code
_entity_poly.pdbx_strand_id
1 'polypeptide(L)'
;MLRVREGEAQLEKSRAELQDTLVQYYKFIQESEVKRSRASKKAVLEEKQRMEREEQIGRLTEQLEELEHRRDQSKERYEQYARYQSFLEEVLSRSEGDEYQEPRDIIQRWMTLQDNTKVLQKRKTQLEEDLLRNKNSLGVARQRRDNENVALQNQLNELQMTLENLQKSIKLKQDELERRIKQKSSTSRIISHLSVATKNLHDRCILWTSKYSGRGRGEARKEDALHQLGIIGNCLEDFQAIVLTHNEQAREAAVGKLS
;
A
#
# COMPACT_ATOMS: atom_id res chain seq x y z
N MET A 1 98.01 105.05 -63.43
CA MET A 1 98.27 103.64 -63.05
C MET A 1 98.39 103.44 -61.54
N LEU A 2 99.08 104.30 -60.77
CA LEU A 2 99.24 104.14 -59.31
C LEU A 2 97.93 104.21 -58.48
N ARG A 3 97.05 105.19 -58.74
CA ARG A 3 95.75 105.30 -58.04
C ARG A 3 94.77 104.13 -58.29
N VAL A 4 94.89 103.46 -59.44
CA VAL A 4 94.08 102.27 -59.76
C VAL A 4 94.57 101.07 -58.95
N ARG A 5 95.89 100.89 -58.84
CA ARG A 5 96.50 99.85 -57.99
C ARG A 5 96.22 100.02 -56.50
N GLU A 6 96.22 101.26 -55.99
CA GLU A 6 95.86 101.54 -54.60
C GLU A 6 94.37 101.28 -54.33
N GLY A 7 93.49 101.66 -55.26
CA GLY A 7 92.07 101.32 -55.20
C GLY A 7 91.82 99.81 -55.24
N GLU A 8 92.52 99.08 -56.12
CA GLU A 8 92.47 97.62 -56.22
C GLU A 8 92.96 96.93 -54.93
N ALA A 9 94.07 97.38 -54.35
CA ALA A 9 94.59 96.82 -53.11
C ALA A 9 93.66 97.07 -51.90
N GLN A 10 93.03 98.25 -51.83
CA GLN A 10 92.04 98.57 -50.80
C GLN A 10 90.76 97.74 -50.96
N LEU A 11 90.33 97.53 -52.21
CA LEU A 11 89.20 96.68 -52.54
C LEU A 11 89.47 95.21 -52.17
N GLU A 12 90.66 94.70 -52.47
CA GLU A 12 91.08 93.33 -52.15
C GLU A 12 91.12 93.11 -50.64
N LYS A 13 91.64 94.09 -49.88
CA LYS A 13 91.69 94.03 -48.42
C LYS A 13 90.30 94.07 -47.79
N SER A 14 89.43 94.97 -48.26
CA SER A 14 88.03 95.03 -47.81
C SER A 14 87.28 93.74 -48.17
N ARG A 15 87.56 93.15 -49.34
CA ARG A 15 87.00 91.87 -49.77
C ARG A 15 87.48 90.71 -48.89
N ALA A 16 88.75 90.68 -48.52
CA ALA A 16 89.31 89.69 -47.59
C ALA A 16 88.73 89.82 -46.17
N GLU A 17 88.59 91.05 -45.66
CA GLU A 17 87.95 91.32 -44.35
C GLU A 17 86.46 90.91 -44.36
N LEU A 18 85.75 91.14 -45.47
CA LEU A 18 84.38 90.67 -45.66
C LEU A 18 84.31 89.14 -45.68
N GLN A 19 85.31 88.49 -46.28
CA GLN A 19 85.39 87.04 -46.37
C GLN A 19 85.67 86.40 -45.01
N ASP A 20 86.58 86.98 -44.22
CA ASP A 20 86.89 86.54 -42.85
C ASP A 20 85.70 86.73 -41.90
N THR A 21 85.00 87.86 -41.99
CA THR A 21 83.78 88.09 -41.21
C THR A 21 82.68 87.10 -41.61
N LEU A 22 82.50 86.81 -42.90
CA LEU A 22 81.59 85.75 -43.37
C LEU A 22 81.94 84.39 -42.76
N VAL A 23 83.21 83.99 -42.75
CA VAL A 23 83.66 82.73 -42.15
C VAL A 23 83.36 82.69 -40.64
N GLN A 24 83.60 83.79 -39.93
CA GLN A 24 83.29 83.89 -38.50
C GLN A 24 81.77 83.80 -38.23
N TYR A 25 80.94 84.45 -39.04
CA TYR A 25 79.48 84.34 -38.95
C TYR A 25 79.01 82.92 -39.24
N TYR A 26 79.53 82.26 -40.28
CA TYR A 26 79.19 80.88 -40.58
C TYR A 26 79.56 79.94 -39.42
N LYS A 27 80.75 80.11 -38.84
CA LYS A 27 81.19 79.34 -37.67
C LYS A 27 80.30 79.59 -36.45
N PHE A 28 79.95 80.84 -36.17
CA PHE A 28 79.03 81.19 -35.09
C PHE A 28 77.63 80.59 -35.28
N ILE A 29 77.08 80.66 -36.50
CA ILE A 29 75.79 80.07 -36.84
C ILE A 29 75.85 78.56 -36.61
N GLN A 30 76.89 77.87 -37.11
CA GLN A 30 77.06 76.44 -36.95
C GLN A 30 77.19 76.02 -35.48
N GLU A 31 78.00 76.73 -34.69
CA GLU A 31 78.14 76.45 -33.25
C GLU A 31 76.84 76.71 -32.48
N SER A 32 76.11 77.78 -32.82
CA SER A 32 74.82 78.11 -32.23
C SER A 32 73.77 77.07 -32.57
N GLU A 33 73.72 76.59 -33.81
CA GLU A 33 72.85 75.49 -34.23
C GLU A 33 73.17 74.19 -33.51
N VAL A 34 74.45 73.85 -33.32
CA VAL A 34 74.85 72.67 -32.52
C VAL A 34 74.41 72.81 -31.07
N LYS A 35 74.60 73.99 -30.44
CA LYS A 35 74.15 74.24 -29.06
C LYS A 35 72.63 74.16 -28.95
N ARG A 36 71.89 74.76 -29.89
CA ARG A 36 70.42 74.72 -29.96
C ARG A 36 69.91 73.29 -30.15
N SER A 37 70.54 72.52 -31.05
CA SER A 37 70.21 71.11 -31.30
C SER A 37 70.46 70.25 -30.07
N ARG A 38 71.59 70.43 -29.37
CA ARG A 38 71.89 69.71 -28.12
C ARG A 38 70.90 70.06 -27.01
N ALA A 39 70.61 71.35 -26.80
CA ALA A 39 69.65 71.80 -25.81
C ALA A 39 68.24 71.26 -26.09
N SER A 40 67.81 71.30 -27.36
CA SER A 40 66.52 70.74 -27.80
C SER A 40 66.45 69.23 -27.56
N LYS A 41 67.48 68.46 -27.95
CA LYS A 41 67.52 67.01 -27.70
C LYS A 41 67.49 66.68 -26.21
N LYS A 42 68.21 67.44 -25.38
CA LYS A 42 68.22 67.27 -23.93
C LYS A 42 66.82 67.53 -23.34
N ALA A 43 66.16 68.62 -23.74
CA ALA A 43 64.81 68.94 -23.28
C ALA A 43 63.80 67.85 -23.67
N VAL A 44 63.87 67.32 -24.90
CA VAL A 44 62.99 66.22 -25.33
C VAL A 44 63.24 64.94 -24.53
N LEU A 45 64.51 64.60 -24.25
CA LEU A 45 64.84 63.42 -23.44
C LEU A 45 64.39 63.57 -21.99
N GLU A 46 64.59 64.74 -21.39
CA GLU A 46 64.14 65.03 -20.02
C GLU A 46 62.62 65.00 -19.91
N GLU A 47 61.89 65.56 -20.88
CA GLU A 47 60.43 65.50 -20.89
C GLU A 47 59.92 64.06 -21.07
N LYS A 48 60.54 63.27 -21.97
CA LYS A 48 60.19 61.86 -22.13
C LYS A 48 60.43 61.07 -20.83
N GLN A 49 61.58 61.26 -20.19
CA GLN A 49 61.86 60.61 -18.91
C GLN A 49 60.90 61.05 -17.80
N ARG A 50 60.50 62.33 -17.80
CA ARG A 50 59.51 62.83 -16.85
C ARG A 50 58.16 62.15 -17.06
N MET A 51 57.68 62.06 -18.30
CA MET A 51 56.42 61.37 -18.64
C MET A 51 56.46 59.88 -18.24
N GLU A 52 57.54 59.17 -18.54
CA GLU A 52 57.69 57.74 -18.15
C GLU A 52 57.65 57.56 -16.62
N ARG A 53 58.29 58.47 -15.87
CA ARG A 53 58.24 58.46 -14.40
C ARG A 53 56.85 58.81 -13.87
N GLU A 54 56.17 59.80 -14.44
CA GLU A 54 54.81 60.19 -14.04
C GLU A 54 53.82 59.03 -14.28
N GLU A 55 53.94 58.31 -15.40
CA GLU A 55 53.14 57.10 -15.66
C GLU A 55 53.46 55.97 -14.67
N GLN A 56 54.73 55.78 -14.34
CA GLN A 56 55.13 54.78 -13.34
C GLN A 56 54.63 55.14 -11.94
N ILE A 57 54.67 56.42 -11.56
CA ILE A 57 54.11 56.91 -10.30
C ILE A 57 52.61 56.63 -10.28
N GLY A 58 51.86 56.98 -11.34
CA GLY A 58 50.43 56.69 -11.44
C GLY A 58 50.10 55.22 -11.21
N ARG A 59 50.78 54.32 -11.94
CA ARG A 59 50.58 52.86 -11.80
C ARG A 59 50.92 52.34 -10.40
N LEU A 60 52.00 52.82 -9.80
CA LEU A 60 52.40 52.38 -8.45
C LEU A 60 51.44 52.92 -7.39
N THR A 61 50.92 54.13 -7.55
CA THR A 61 49.91 54.71 -6.64
C THR A 61 48.62 53.90 -6.69
N GLU A 62 48.11 53.58 -7.88
CA GLU A 62 46.90 52.74 -8.03
C GLU A 62 47.08 51.36 -7.38
N GLN A 63 48.25 50.72 -7.58
CA GLN A 63 48.56 49.44 -6.94
C GLN A 63 48.62 49.55 -5.42
N LEU A 64 49.19 50.64 -4.90
CA LEU A 64 49.27 50.89 -3.47
C LEU A 64 47.87 51.07 -2.88
N GLU A 65 47.01 51.87 -3.51
CA GLU A 65 45.62 52.08 -3.08
C GLU A 65 44.83 50.76 -3.08
N GLU A 66 44.98 49.92 -4.09
CA GLU A 66 44.32 48.60 -4.13
C GLU A 66 44.80 47.69 -2.98
N LEU A 67 46.12 47.67 -2.72
CA LEU A 67 46.70 46.87 -1.65
C LEU A 67 46.26 47.38 -0.27
N GLU A 68 46.18 48.69 -0.07
CA GLU A 68 45.66 49.28 1.16
C GLU A 68 44.20 48.94 1.38
N HIS A 69 43.37 49.01 0.33
CA HIS A 69 41.98 48.60 0.42
C HIS A 69 41.83 47.12 0.79
N ARG A 70 42.61 46.24 0.15
CA ARG A 70 42.61 44.80 0.47
C ARG A 70 43.11 44.51 1.88
N ARG A 71 44.11 45.26 2.36
CA ARG A 71 44.60 45.19 3.73
C ARG A 71 43.47 45.54 4.70
N ASP A 72 42.78 46.65 4.46
CA ASP A 72 41.73 47.13 5.37
C ASP A 72 40.54 46.16 5.41
N GLN A 73 40.09 45.64 4.28
CA GLN A 73 39.08 44.58 4.24
C GLN A 73 39.50 43.29 4.96
N SER A 74 40.79 42.94 4.90
CA SER A 74 41.31 41.75 5.58
C SER A 74 41.43 41.99 7.09
N LYS A 75 41.82 43.20 7.49
CA LYS A 75 41.88 43.62 8.88
C LYS A 75 40.50 43.62 9.52
N GLU A 76 39.48 44.17 8.85
CA GLU A 76 38.11 44.16 9.34
C GLU A 76 37.59 42.73 9.55
N ARG A 77 37.81 41.84 8.58
CA ARG A 77 37.46 40.42 8.71
C ARG A 77 38.19 39.74 9.86
N TYR A 78 39.48 40.02 10.02
CA TYR A 78 40.26 39.50 11.14
C TYR A 78 39.70 39.99 12.48
N GLU A 79 39.39 41.27 12.63
CA GLU A 79 38.82 41.82 13.86
C GLU A 79 37.46 41.20 14.19
N GLN A 80 36.63 40.90 13.18
CA GLN A 80 35.38 40.16 13.37
C GLN A 80 35.65 38.74 13.87
N TYR A 81 36.55 37.99 13.24
CA TYR A 81 36.87 36.61 13.64
C TYR A 81 37.60 36.51 14.97
N ALA A 82 38.45 37.48 15.30
CA ALA A 82 39.16 37.55 16.58
C ALA A 82 38.18 37.60 17.77
N ARG A 83 37.05 38.31 17.64
CA ARG A 83 36.00 38.33 18.69
C ARG A 83 35.41 36.94 18.92
N TYR A 84 35.14 36.20 17.86
CA TYR A 84 34.61 34.83 17.97
C TYR A 84 35.66 33.85 18.53
N GLN A 85 36.92 34.01 18.12
CA GLN A 85 38.01 33.23 18.68
C GLN A 85 38.16 33.47 20.18
N SER A 86 38.23 34.73 20.63
CA SER A 86 38.33 35.06 22.06
C SER A 86 37.14 34.53 22.86
N PHE A 87 35.93 34.58 22.29
CA PHE A 87 34.75 33.97 22.91
C PHE A 87 34.90 32.45 23.08
N LEU A 88 35.36 31.74 22.05
CA LEU A 88 35.54 30.28 22.13
C LEU A 88 36.67 29.89 23.10
N GLU A 89 37.76 30.66 23.13
CA GLU A 89 38.84 30.50 24.11
C GLU A 89 38.34 30.73 25.54
N GLU A 90 37.48 31.73 25.75
CA GLU A 90 36.84 31.96 27.05
C GLU A 90 35.92 30.79 27.44
N VAL A 91 35.12 30.27 26.51
CA VAL A 91 34.29 29.07 26.74
C VAL A 91 35.14 27.87 27.15
N LEU A 92 36.26 27.63 26.45
CA LEU A 92 37.21 26.55 26.78
C LEU A 92 37.82 26.73 28.16
N SER A 93 38.22 27.95 28.51
CA SER A 93 38.82 28.25 29.82
C SER A 93 37.90 27.95 31.01
N ARG A 94 36.57 27.99 30.78
CA ARG A 94 35.54 27.69 31.77
C ARG A 94 35.09 26.24 31.74
N SER A 95 35.47 25.48 30.74
CA SER A 95 35.11 24.07 30.61
C SER A 95 36.04 23.22 31.47
N GLU A 96 35.47 22.43 32.38
CA GLU A 96 36.23 21.62 33.35
C GLU A 96 36.65 20.24 32.81
N GLY A 97 36.63 20.04 31.48
CA GLY A 97 36.87 18.73 30.88
C GLY A 97 37.86 18.77 29.71
N ASP A 98 38.66 17.71 29.57
CA ASP A 98 39.67 17.55 28.52
C ASP A 98 39.09 17.23 27.12
N GLU A 99 37.76 17.26 26.95
CA GLU A 99 37.09 16.88 25.70
C GLU A 99 37.42 17.84 24.53
N TYR A 100 37.71 19.11 24.84
CA TYR A 100 38.05 20.13 23.85
C TYR A 100 39.32 20.85 24.28
N GLN A 101 40.33 20.86 23.41
CA GLN A 101 41.63 21.49 23.68
C GLN A 101 41.77 22.80 22.91
N GLU A 102 41.15 22.89 21.73
CA GLU A 102 41.19 24.06 20.87
C GLU A 102 39.78 24.50 20.43
N PRO A 103 39.58 25.80 20.08
CA PRO A 103 38.30 26.28 19.54
C PRO A 103 37.81 25.48 18.32
N ARG A 104 38.76 24.93 17.55
CA ARG A 104 38.50 24.09 16.39
C ARG A 104 37.77 22.79 16.76
N ASP A 105 38.07 22.20 17.91
CA ASP A 105 37.45 20.95 18.36
C ASP A 105 35.95 21.16 18.60
N ILE A 106 35.60 22.29 19.24
CA ILE A 106 34.20 22.69 19.47
C ILE A 106 33.47 22.86 18.13
N ILE A 107 34.09 23.56 17.18
CA ILE A 107 33.50 23.80 15.85
C ILE A 107 33.27 22.46 15.12
N GLN A 108 34.27 21.58 15.11
CA GLN A 108 34.16 20.28 14.44
C GLN A 108 33.09 19.39 15.09
N ARG A 109 33.01 19.40 16.41
CA ARG A 109 31.94 18.71 17.15
C ARG A 109 30.58 19.27 16.81
N TRP A 110 30.43 20.59 16.80
CA TRP A 110 29.17 21.25 16.46
C TRP A 110 28.73 20.90 15.03
N MET A 111 29.64 20.95 14.05
CA MET A 111 29.35 20.55 12.67
C MET A 111 28.86 19.09 12.60
N THR A 112 29.57 18.20 13.29
CA THR A 112 29.20 16.77 13.37
C THR A 112 27.82 16.58 14.00
N LEU A 113 27.52 17.28 15.10
CA LEU A 113 26.22 17.23 15.76
C LEU A 113 25.11 17.82 14.88
N GLN A 114 25.39 18.90 14.15
CA GLN A 114 24.45 19.51 13.24
C GLN A 114 24.10 18.57 12.08
N ASP A 115 25.09 17.91 11.49
CA ASP A 115 24.87 16.96 10.40
C ASP A 115 24.16 15.70 10.89
N ASN A 116 24.55 15.16 12.04
CA ASN A 116 23.82 14.07 12.69
C ASN A 116 22.36 14.45 12.98
N THR A 117 22.11 15.67 13.45
CA THR A 117 20.75 16.17 13.71
C THR A 117 19.92 16.18 12.44
N LYS A 118 20.46 16.67 11.31
CA LYS A 118 19.77 16.64 10.01
C LYS A 118 19.43 15.22 9.58
N VAL A 119 20.38 14.28 9.71
CA VAL A 119 20.17 12.86 9.36
C VAL A 119 19.10 12.23 10.25
N LEU A 120 19.15 12.44 11.56
CA LEU A 120 18.18 11.91 12.52
C LEU A 120 16.78 12.49 12.30
N GLN A 121 16.67 13.79 12.02
CA GLN A 121 15.38 14.42 11.69
C GLN A 121 14.78 13.81 10.43
N LYS A 122 15.57 13.67 9.36
CA LYS A 122 15.11 13.02 8.12
C LYS A 122 14.65 11.58 8.38
N ARG A 123 15.41 10.82 9.17
CA ARG A 123 15.07 9.44 9.51
C ARG A 123 13.80 9.35 10.36
N LYS A 124 13.62 10.26 11.32
CA LYS A 124 12.41 10.37 12.13
C LYS A 124 11.19 10.58 11.25
N THR A 125 11.22 11.58 10.36
CA THR A 125 10.10 11.86 9.44
C THR A 125 9.76 10.64 8.59
N GLN A 126 10.77 9.95 8.04
CA GLN A 126 10.54 8.73 7.26
C GLN A 126 9.85 7.63 8.08
N LEU A 127 10.29 7.41 9.33
CA LEU A 127 9.69 6.41 10.21
C LEU A 127 8.25 6.78 10.62
N GLU A 128 7.96 8.06 10.82
CA GLU A 128 6.60 8.54 11.11
C GLU A 128 5.65 8.30 9.91
N GLU A 129 6.12 8.55 8.70
CA GLU A 129 5.37 8.23 7.47
C GLU A 129 5.14 6.72 7.32
N ASP A 130 6.18 5.90 7.51
CA ASP A 130 6.07 4.43 7.46
C ASP A 130 5.10 3.89 8.51
N LEU A 131 5.14 4.43 9.72
CA LEU A 131 4.21 4.07 10.79
C LEU A 131 2.77 4.41 10.40
N LEU A 132 2.53 5.59 9.83
CA LEU A 132 1.20 6.00 9.38
C LEU A 132 0.71 5.09 8.24
N ARG A 133 1.56 4.80 7.25
CA ARG A 133 1.27 3.85 6.17
C ARG A 133 0.88 2.48 6.72
N ASN A 134 1.67 1.94 7.64
CA ASN A 134 1.43 0.62 8.24
C ASN A 134 0.15 0.58 9.09
N LYS A 135 -0.12 1.64 9.87
CA LYS A 135 -1.38 1.75 10.63
C LYS A 135 -2.59 1.75 9.72
N ASN A 136 -2.55 2.51 8.62
CA ASN A 136 -3.65 2.55 7.66
C ASN A 136 -3.85 1.19 6.98
N SER A 137 -2.78 0.56 6.50
CA SER A 137 -2.83 -0.78 5.89
C SER A 137 -3.40 -1.83 6.85
N LEU A 138 -2.99 -1.80 8.12
CA LEU A 138 -3.52 -2.68 9.16
C LEU A 138 -5.01 -2.41 9.43
N GLY A 139 -5.42 -1.14 9.45
CA GLY A 139 -6.82 -0.75 9.60
C GLY A 139 -7.70 -1.31 8.48
N VAL A 140 -7.26 -1.17 7.23
CA VAL A 140 -7.96 -1.73 6.06
C VAL A 140 -8.03 -3.27 6.13
N ALA A 141 -6.92 -3.93 6.49
CA ALA A 141 -6.88 -5.38 6.60
C ALA A 141 -7.84 -5.90 7.71
N ARG A 142 -7.90 -5.22 8.86
CA ARG A 142 -8.84 -5.53 9.94
C ARG A 142 -10.28 -5.38 9.47
N GLN A 143 -10.62 -4.24 8.86
CA GLN A 143 -11.98 -4.02 8.34
C GLN A 143 -12.41 -5.09 7.34
N ARG A 144 -11.50 -5.50 6.44
CA ARG A 144 -11.76 -6.60 5.49
C ARG A 144 -12.05 -7.90 6.21
N ARG A 145 -11.22 -8.25 7.19
CA ARG A 145 -11.39 -9.48 7.99
C ARG A 145 -12.68 -9.47 8.80
N ASP A 146 -13.06 -8.32 9.37
CA ASP A 146 -14.29 -8.19 10.14
C ASP A 146 -15.51 -8.34 9.24
N ASN A 147 -15.50 -7.73 8.05
CA ASN A 147 -16.56 -7.90 7.06
C ASN A 147 -16.69 -9.37 6.59
N GLU A 148 -15.55 -10.05 6.34
CA GLU A 148 -15.52 -11.46 5.97
C GLU A 148 -16.07 -12.35 7.09
N ASN A 149 -15.70 -12.08 8.34
CA ASN A 149 -16.19 -12.83 9.48
C ASN A 149 -17.71 -12.68 9.65
N VAL A 150 -18.26 -11.48 9.45
CA VAL A 150 -19.72 -11.26 9.44
C VAL A 150 -20.38 -12.04 8.31
N ALA A 151 -19.80 -12.04 7.11
CA ALA A 151 -20.34 -12.80 5.98
C ALA A 151 -20.36 -14.31 6.25
N LEU A 152 -19.26 -14.85 6.79
CA LEU A 152 -19.16 -16.26 7.19
C LEU A 152 -20.14 -16.61 8.32
N GLN A 153 -20.33 -15.72 9.29
CA GLN A 153 -21.30 -15.92 10.37
C GLN A 153 -22.74 -15.97 9.83
N ASN A 154 -23.07 -15.12 8.86
CA ASN A 154 -24.39 -15.16 8.22
C ASN A 154 -24.60 -16.48 7.47
N GLN A 155 -23.61 -16.94 6.71
CA GLN A 155 -23.66 -18.25 6.03
C GLN A 155 -23.81 -19.40 7.03
N LEU A 156 -23.10 -19.36 8.16
CA LEU A 156 -23.21 -20.36 9.22
C LEU A 156 -24.63 -20.40 9.79
N ASN A 157 -25.22 -19.24 10.06
CA ASN A 157 -26.59 -19.14 10.57
C ASN A 157 -27.61 -19.71 9.55
N GLU A 158 -27.46 -19.41 8.27
CA GLU A 158 -28.32 -19.97 7.20
C GLU A 158 -28.24 -21.50 7.11
N LEU A 159 -27.02 -22.04 7.20
CA LEU A 159 -26.79 -23.48 7.22
C LEU A 159 -27.38 -24.13 8.46
N GLN A 160 -27.27 -23.50 9.63
CA GLN A 160 -27.87 -23.97 10.88
C GLN A 160 -29.41 -24.00 10.77
N MET A 161 -30.03 -22.93 10.27
CA MET A 161 -31.48 -22.90 10.04
C MET A 161 -31.92 -24.01 9.06
N THR A 162 -31.15 -24.23 7.99
CA THR A 162 -31.43 -25.29 7.02
C THR A 162 -31.33 -26.67 7.67
N LEU A 163 -30.30 -26.90 8.47
CA LEU A 163 -30.12 -28.15 9.22
C LEU A 163 -31.29 -28.41 10.18
N GLU A 164 -31.68 -27.41 10.97
CA GLU A 164 -32.82 -27.53 11.90
C GLU A 164 -34.13 -27.83 11.18
N ASN A 165 -34.36 -27.21 10.02
CA ASN A 165 -35.55 -27.46 9.21
C ASN A 165 -35.54 -28.88 8.63
N LEU A 166 -34.39 -29.37 8.16
CA LEU A 166 -34.25 -30.75 7.70
C LEU A 166 -34.46 -31.75 8.84
N GLN A 167 -33.90 -31.50 10.02
CA GLN A 167 -34.11 -32.34 11.21
C GLN A 167 -35.59 -32.40 11.61
N LYS A 168 -36.29 -31.26 11.62
CA LYS A 168 -37.75 -31.21 11.85
C LYS A 168 -38.51 -32.03 10.81
N SER A 169 -38.17 -31.87 9.53
CA SER A 169 -38.80 -32.62 8.42
C SER A 169 -38.57 -34.13 8.55
N ILE A 170 -37.34 -34.55 8.84
CA ILE A 170 -37.00 -35.97 9.09
C ILE A 170 -37.86 -36.52 10.22
N LYS A 171 -37.94 -35.82 11.35
CA LYS A 171 -38.75 -36.25 12.49
C LYS A 171 -40.22 -36.41 12.12
N LEU A 172 -40.82 -35.45 11.41
CA LEU A 172 -42.20 -35.54 10.94
C LEU A 172 -42.43 -36.75 10.03
N LYS A 173 -41.49 -37.04 9.13
CA LYS A 173 -41.57 -38.21 8.23
C LYS A 173 -41.41 -39.53 8.99
N GLN A 174 -40.55 -39.57 10.00
CA GLN A 174 -40.40 -40.72 10.89
C GLN A 174 -41.68 -40.98 11.69
N ASP A 175 -42.27 -39.95 12.31
CA ASP A 175 -43.53 -40.07 13.05
C ASP A 175 -44.68 -40.57 12.16
N GLU A 176 -44.77 -40.05 10.93
CA GLU A 176 -45.74 -40.51 9.93
C GLU A 176 -45.52 -41.97 9.53
N LEU A 177 -44.27 -42.39 9.31
CA LEU A 177 -43.94 -43.76 8.99
C LEU A 177 -44.30 -44.71 10.15
N GLU A 178 -43.99 -44.33 11.39
CA GLU A 178 -44.35 -45.11 12.57
C GLU A 178 -45.86 -45.27 12.71
N ARG A 179 -46.63 -44.20 12.47
CA ARG A 179 -48.10 -44.25 12.45
C ARG A 179 -48.60 -45.25 11.41
N ARG A 180 -48.06 -45.20 10.19
CA ARG A 180 -48.42 -46.16 9.12
C ARG A 180 -48.06 -47.60 9.48
N ILE A 181 -46.89 -47.82 10.08
CA ILE A 181 -46.47 -49.16 10.54
C ILE A 181 -47.41 -49.68 11.62
N LYS A 182 -47.76 -48.84 12.62
CA LYS A 182 -48.72 -49.19 13.69
C LYS A 182 -50.11 -49.48 13.14
N GLN A 183 -50.58 -48.68 12.18
CA GLN A 183 -51.86 -48.93 11.51
C GLN A 183 -51.84 -50.26 10.74
N LYS A 184 -50.81 -50.48 9.91
CA LYS A 184 -50.65 -51.72 9.14
C LYS A 184 -50.56 -52.95 10.03
N SER A 185 -49.81 -52.88 11.14
CA SER A 185 -49.68 -54.01 12.07
C SER A 185 -50.99 -54.31 12.80
N SER A 186 -51.75 -53.27 13.18
CA SER A 186 -53.10 -53.42 13.75
C SER A 186 -54.07 -54.08 12.76
N THR A 187 -54.14 -53.59 11.53
CA THR A 187 -54.97 -54.19 10.47
C THR A 187 -54.55 -55.63 10.18
N SER A 188 -53.24 -55.90 10.06
CA SER A 188 -52.72 -57.26 9.85
C SER A 188 -53.09 -58.20 11.00
N ARG A 189 -53.08 -57.72 12.25
CA ARG A 189 -53.53 -58.50 13.42
C ARG A 189 -55.02 -58.82 13.34
N ILE A 190 -55.85 -57.84 12.99
CA ILE A 190 -57.31 -58.04 12.81
C ILE A 190 -57.57 -59.07 11.72
N ILE A 191 -56.93 -58.92 10.55
CA ILE A 191 -57.05 -59.90 9.45
C ILE A 191 -56.64 -61.29 9.92
N SER A 192 -55.52 -61.40 10.66
CA SER A 192 -55.05 -62.69 11.19
C SER A 192 -56.07 -63.31 12.15
N HIS A 193 -56.66 -62.52 13.06
CA HIS A 193 -57.71 -63.00 13.97
C HIS A 193 -58.95 -63.46 13.21
N LEU A 194 -59.40 -62.69 12.21
CA LEU A 194 -60.54 -63.06 11.37
C LEU A 194 -60.28 -64.36 10.62
N SER A 195 -59.11 -64.51 9.99
CA SER A 195 -58.74 -65.74 9.29
C SER A 195 -58.74 -66.96 10.20
N VAL A 196 -58.22 -66.85 11.43
CA VAL A 196 -58.24 -67.94 12.42
C VAL A 196 -59.66 -68.25 12.87
N ALA A 197 -60.48 -67.24 13.16
CA ALA A 197 -61.87 -67.43 13.56
C ALA A 197 -62.71 -68.08 12.44
N THR A 198 -62.57 -67.60 11.20
CA THR A 198 -63.19 -68.19 10.01
C THR A 198 -62.76 -69.64 9.85
N LYS A 199 -61.47 -69.95 9.94
CA LYS A 199 -60.98 -71.33 9.87
C LYS A 199 -61.59 -72.22 10.96
N ASN A 200 -61.63 -71.73 12.21
CA ASN A 200 -62.21 -72.48 13.33
C ASN A 200 -63.72 -72.74 13.14
N LEU A 201 -64.47 -71.77 12.61
CA LEU A 201 -65.90 -71.93 12.31
C LEU A 201 -66.13 -72.87 11.13
N HIS A 202 -65.32 -72.75 10.08
CA HIS A 202 -65.35 -73.62 8.91
C HIS A 202 -65.10 -75.08 9.31
N ASP A 203 -64.05 -75.34 10.10
CA ASP A 203 -63.70 -76.68 10.55
C ASP A 203 -64.83 -77.29 11.41
N ARG A 204 -65.50 -76.47 12.24
CA ARG A 204 -66.71 -76.88 12.99
C ARG A 204 -67.90 -77.20 12.06
N CYS A 205 -68.16 -76.36 11.07
CA CYS A 205 -69.24 -76.55 10.11
C CYS A 205 -69.04 -77.86 9.35
N ILE A 206 -67.85 -78.10 8.80
CA ILE A 206 -67.49 -79.37 8.15
C ILE A 206 -67.71 -80.54 9.11
N LEU A 207 -67.22 -80.45 10.34
CA LEU A 207 -67.37 -81.53 11.34
C LEU A 207 -68.84 -81.86 11.59
N TRP A 208 -69.70 -80.85 11.79
CA TRP A 208 -71.12 -81.06 12.08
C TRP A 208 -71.90 -81.57 10.87
N THR A 209 -71.63 -81.07 9.67
CA THR A 209 -72.33 -81.48 8.45
C THR A 209 -71.81 -82.79 7.87
N SER A 210 -70.62 -83.26 8.28
CA SER A 210 -69.97 -84.47 7.74
C SER A 210 -70.85 -85.72 7.76
N LYS A 211 -71.78 -85.83 8.71
CA LYS A 211 -72.66 -86.99 8.89
C LYS A 211 -73.99 -86.89 8.13
N TYR A 212 -74.37 -85.71 7.65
CA TYR A 212 -75.72 -85.42 7.15
C TYR A 212 -75.74 -84.79 5.75
N SER A 213 -74.67 -84.08 5.36
CA SER A 213 -74.59 -83.37 4.09
C SER A 213 -73.82 -84.19 3.07
N GLY A 214 -74.50 -84.64 2.00
CA GLY A 214 -73.86 -85.21 0.81
C GLY A 214 -72.97 -84.22 0.05
N ARG A 215 -72.92 -82.94 0.47
CA ARG A 215 -72.16 -81.86 -0.18
C ARG A 215 -70.76 -81.64 0.42
N GLY A 216 -70.39 -82.37 1.48
CA GLY A 216 -69.12 -82.21 2.21
C GLY A 216 -67.87 -82.87 1.60
N ARG A 217 -67.83 -83.17 0.29
CA ARG A 217 -66.67 -83.77 -0.39
C ARG A 217 -66.05 -82.86 -1.46
N GLY A 218 -65.85 -81.58 -1.14
CA GLY A 218 -65.08 -80.67 -1.98
C GLY A 218 -63.62 -80.58 -1.50
N GLU A 219 -62.66 -80.82 -2.39
CA GLU A 219 -61.23 -80.62 -2.12
C GLU A 219 -60.95 -79.17 -1.70
N ALA A 220 -60.44 -79.02 -0.47
CA ALA A 220 -60.23 -77.74 0.14
C ALA A 220 -59.07 -76.97 -0.51
N ARG A 221 -59.37 -75.81 -1.12
CA ARG A 221 -58.41 -74.70 -1.10
C ARG A 221 -58.31 -74.20 0.34
N LYS A 222 -57.42 -74.81 1.11
CA LYS A 222 -57.31 -74.65 2.58
C LYS A 222 -56.98 -73.24 3.08
N GLU A 223 -56.70 -72.28 2.20
CA GLU A 223 -56.17 -70.97 2.60
C GLU A 223 -57.00 -69.75 2.16
N ASP A 224 -58.13 -69.94 1.45
CA ASP A 224 -58.97 -68.80 1.06
C ASP A 224 -60.12 -68.58 2.06
N ALA A 225 -60.02 -67.49 2.83
CA ALA A 225 -61.02 -67.12 3.84
C ALA A 225 -62.40 -66.84 3.23
N LEU A 226 -62.48 -66.32 2.00
CA LEU A 226 -63.77 -66.07 1.34
C LEU A 226 -64.46 -67.38 0.98
N HIS A 227 -63.69 -68.36 0.51
CA HIS A 227 -64.21 -69.69 0.23
C HIS A 227 -64.70 -70.38 1.52
N GLN A 228 -63.92 -70.30 2.60
CA GLN A 228 -64.31 -70.84 3.91
C GLN A 228 -65.60 -70.20 4.43
N LEU A 229 -65.75 -68.88 4.30
CA LEU A 229 -66.99 -68.17 4.65
C LEU A 229 -68.19 -68.63 3.82
N GLY A 230 -68.00 -68.92 2.53
CA GLY A 230 -69.07 -69.48 1.68
C GLY A 230 -69.56 -70.85 2.17
N ILE A 231 -68.64 -71.73 2.59
CA ILE A 231 -68.99 -73.03 3.17
C ILE A 231 -69.72 -72.86 4.51
N ILE A 232 -69.25 -71.95 5.37
CA ILE A 232 -69.93 -71.61 6.63
C ILE A 232 -71.35 -71.11 6.34
N GLY A 233 -71.53 -70.22 5.36
CA GLY A 233 -72.84 -69.71 4.95
C GLY A 233 -73.81 -70.83 4.56
N ASN A 234 -73.39 -71.72 3.66
CA ASN A 234 -74.20 -72.88 3.25
C ASN A 234 -74.55 -73.79 4.45
N CYS A 235 -73.60 -74.05 5.34
CA CYS A 235 -73.82 -74.85 6.55
C CYS A 235 -74.86 -74.20 7.48
N LEU A 236 -74.84 -72.88 7.63
CA LEU A 236 -75.81 -72.16 8.45
C LEU A 236 -77.21 -72.15 7.81
N GLU A 237 -77.30 -72.02 6.48
CA GLU A 237 -78.56 -72.15 5.75
C GLU A 237 -79.17 -73.54 5.92
N ASP A 238 -78.36 -74.60 5.83
CA ASP A 238 -78.78 -75.98 6.09
C ASP A 238 -79.36 -76.12 7.52
N PHE A 239 -78.67 -75.57 8.54
CA PHE A 239 -79.18 -75.58 9.91
C PHE A 239 -80.46 -74.76 10.08
N GLN A 240 -80.55 -73.59 9.44
CA GLN A 240 -81.74 -72.75 9.51
C GLN A 240 -82.95 -73.45 8.87
N ALA A 241 -82.75 -74.12 7.74
CA ALA A 241 -83.78 -74.93 7.10
C ALA A 241 -84.27 -76.05 8.03
N ILE A 242 -83.35 -76.76 8.70
CA ILE A 242 -83.67 -77.81 9.69
C ILE A 242 -84.46 -77.25 10.88
N VAL A 243 -84.06 -76.10 11.42
CA VAL A 243 -84.75 -75.46 12.55
C VAL A 243 -86.15 -74.99 12.15
N LEU A 244 -86.30 -74.43 10.94
CA LEU A 244 -87.61 -74.03 10.41
C LEU A 244 -88.53 -75.23 10.22
N THR A 245 -88.04 -76.32 9.61
CA THR A 245 -88.83 -77.56 9.46
C THR A 245 -89.20 -78.16 10.81
N HIS A 246 -88.29 -78.17 11.79
CA HIS A 246 -88.59 -78.64 13.14
C HIS A 246 -89.65 -77.76 13.83
N ASN A 247 -89.59 -76.44 13.64
CA ASN A 247 -90.58 -75.51 14.20
C ASN A 247 -91.95 -75.62 13.49
N GLU A 248 -91.98 -75.87 12.19
CA GLU A 248 -93.19 -76.15 11.43
C GLU A 248 -93.82 -77.48 11.89
N GLN A 249 -93.02 -78.54 12.02
CA GLN A 249 -93.47 -79.82 12.58
C GLN A 249 -93.98 -79.68 14.02
N ALA A 250 -93.33 -78.85 14.85
CA ALA A 250 -93.78 -78.57 16.21
C ALA A 250 -95.10 -77.76 16.22
N ARG A 251 -95.29 -76.85 15.26
CA ARG A 251 -96.56 -76.12 15.06
C ARG A 251 -97.68 -77.03 14.57
N GLU A 252 -97.41 -77.90 13.60
CA GLU A 252 -98.37 -78.90 13.12
C GLU A 252 -98.74 -79.90 14.22
N ALA A 253 -97.78 -80.33 15.05
CA ALA A 253 -98.05 -81.17 16.23
C ALA A 253 -98.84 -80.45 17.34
N ALA A 254 -98.75 -79.11 17.42
CA ALA A 254 -99.56 -78.30 18.33
C ALA A 254 -100.98 -78.06 17.81
N VAL A 255 -101.16 -77.87 16.50
CA VAL A 255 -102.47 -77.72 15.84
C VAL A 255 -103.21 -79.06 15.77
N GLY A 256 -102.50 -80.17 15.53
CA GLY A 256 -103.06 -81.53 15.55
C GLY A 256 -103.46 -82.06 16.94
N LYS A 257 -103.18 -81.31 18.02
CA LYS A 257 -103.66 -81.61 19.38
C LYS A 257 -104.94 -80.84 19.76
N LEU A 258 -105.50 -80.03 18.85
CA LEU A 258 -106.72 -79.23 19.05
C LEU A 258 -107.90 -79.64 18.14
N SER A 259 -107.81 -80.78 17.45
CA SER A 259 -108.91 -81.48 16.77
C SER A 259 -109.13 -82.85 17.37
#